data_AF-A0A973FZH0-F1
#
_entry.id   AF-A0A973FZH0-F1
#
_cell.length_a   1.000
_cell.length_b   1.000
_cell.length_c   1.000
_cell.angle_alpha   90.00
_cell.angle_beta   90.00
_cell.angle_gamma   90.00
#
_symmetry.space_group_name_H-M   'P 1'
#
loop_
_entity.id
_entity.type
_entity.pdbx_description
1 polymer ?
#
loop_
_entity_poly.entity_id
_entity_poly.type
_entity_poly.pdbx_seq_one_letter_code
_entity_poly.pdbx_strand_id
1 'polypeptide(L)'
;MASDLAFLFMDLKHGEEPGLAWRLLNSYLFETGDYEALPLLGFYTVYRAMVRAKVTAIRYAQTIGDNPDRAVLEEHRSYIRLAEECTRRRIPLLMITCGVSGSGKTTLSAEISSQLECLHIRSDIERKRIAGMAPLERSSAEDKASLYSQSSSEVTYRKLLDIAGIALKEGIPVIVDATFLQKEKRSMFRNLAAQMQCPFRIIRCHAHEIELAERVEKRIEEKRDASEADKAVLRKQLESDSGLSEEEKTMTTEIDTGKPVDVEAVARELKSFIS
;
A
#
# COMPACT_ATOMS: atom_id res chain seq x y z
N MET A 1 8.07 19.65 -3.07
CA MET A 1 7.68 18.26 -3.36
C MET A 1 6.66 17.74 -2.36
N ALA A 2 7.00 17.38 -1.11
CA ALA A 2 6.00 16.86 -0.14
C ALA A 2 4.80 17.80 0.09
N SER A 3 5.03 19.12 0.18
CA SER A 3 3.96 20.13 0.28
C SER A 3 3.03 20.17 -0.94
N ASP A 4 3.55 19.92 -2.15
CA ASP A 4 2.79 19.99 -3.39
C ASP A 4 1.95 18.72 -3.56
N LEU A 5 2.53 17.56 -3.23
CA LEU A 5 1.81 16.29 -3.12
C LEU A 5 0.68 16.39 -2.10
N ALA A 6 0.94 16.95 -0.92
CA ALA A 6 -0.04 17.10 0.14
C ALA A 6 -1.24 17.96 -0.27
N PHE A 7 -1.04 18.95 -1.15
CA PHE A 7 -2.12 19.78 -1.66
C PHE A 7 -3.09 18.98 -2.52
N LEU A 8 -2.59 18.24 -3.51
CA LEU A 8 -3.44 17.40 -4.37
C LEU A 8 -4.05 16.24 -3.58
N PHE A 9 -3.29 15.62 -2.67
CA PHE A 9 -3.80 14.58 -1.78
C PHE A 9 -4.97 15.09 -0.91
N MET A 10 -4.83 16.30 -0.35
CA MET A 10 -5.90 16.96 0.44
C MET A 10 -7.12 17.28 -0.43
N ASP A 11 -6.93 17.86 -1.62
CA ASP A 11 -8.03 18.20 -2.53
C ASP A 11 -8.81 16.93 -2.97
N LEU A 12 -8.12 15.80 -3.23
CA LEU A 12 -8.77 14.51 -3.55
C LEU A 12 -9.56 13.95 -2.36
N LYS A 13 -9.02 14.02 -1.14
CA LYS A 13 -9.76 13.62 0.07
C LYS A 13 -10.98 14.52 0.32
N HIS A 14 -10.84 15.83 0.12
CA HIS A 14 -11.94 16.79 0.25
C HIS A 14 -13.04 16.55 -0.77
N GLY A 15 -12.67 16.21 -2.01
CA GLY A 15 -13.58 15.85 -3.09
C GLY A 15 -14.21 14.46 -3.00
N GLU A 16 -14.15 13.80 -1.83
CA GLU A 16 -14.70 12.46 -1.59
C GLU A 16 -14.10 11.35 -2.47
N GLU A 17 -12.85 11.53 -2.93
CA GLU A 17 -12.11 10.59 -3.76
C GLU A 17 -10.86 10.02 -3.04
N PRO A 18 -11.01 9.42 -1.83
CA PRO A 18 -9.86 8.94 -1.06
C PRO A 18 -9.08 7.84 -1.80
N GLY A 19 -9.75 6.98 -2.58
CA GLY A 19 -9.07 5.96 -3.37
C GLY A 19 -8.09 6.54 -4.39
N LEU A 20 -8.45 7.64 -5.04
CA LEU A 20 -7.53 8.36 -5.94
C LEU A 20 -6.38 9.02 -5.17
N ALA A 21 -6.65 9.55 -3.97
CA ALA A 21 -5.61 10.13 -3.11
C ALA A 21 -4.54 9.09 -2.73
N TRP A 22 -4.96 7.88 -2.33
CA TRP A 22 -4.03 6.81 -1.98
C TRP A 22 -3.32 6.21 -3.19
N ARG A 23 -4.00 6.12 -4.34
CA ARG A 23 -3.34 5.73 -5.59
C ARG A 23 -2.25 6.72 -6.00
N LEU A 24 -2.50 8.03 -5.84
CA LEU A 24 -1.53 9.09 -6.09
C LEU A 24 -0.32 8.94 -5.15
N LEU A 25 -0.56 8.78 -3.85
CA LEU A 25 0.51 8.63 -2.86
C LEU A 25 1.37 7.39 -3.12
N ASN A 26 0.74 6.23 -3.32
CA ASN A 26 1.45 4.99 -3.64
C ASN A 26 2.28 5.13 -4.92
N SER A 27 1.72 5.72 -5.98
CA SER A 27 2.47 5.96 -7.23
C SER A 27 3.66 6.88 -7.01
N TYR A 28 3.51 7.97 -6.24
CA TYR A 28 4.61 8.86 -5.91
C TYR A 28 5.73 8.13 -5.16
N LEU A 29 5.39 7.28 -4.20
CA LEU A 29 6.37 6.52 -3.41
C LEU A 29 7.01 5.40 -4.21
N PHE A 30 6.28 4.77 -5.13
CA PHE A 30 6.84 3.81 -6.09
C PHE A 30 7.90 4.41 -6.99
N GLU A 31 7.74 5.67 -7.39
CA GLU A 31 8.75 6.35 -8.19
C GLU A 31 9.92 6.85 -7.33
N THR A 32 9.62 7.58 -6.26
CA THR A 32 10.63 8.32 -5.50
C THR A 32 11.33 7.52 -4.41
N GLY A 33 10.62 6.59 -3.76
CA GLY A 33 11.09 5.91 -2.56
C GLY A 33 11.19 6.82 -1.33
N ASP A 34 10.60 8.02 -1.37
CA ASP A 34 10.66 9.02 -0.29
C ASP A 34 9.64 8.72 0.82
N TYR A 35 9.78 7.55 1.44
CA TYR A 35 8.89 7.12 2.54
C TYR A 35 9.09 7.96 3.81
N GLU A 36 10.24 8.62 3.97
CA GLU A 36 10.52 9.56 5.06
C GLU A 36 9.68 10.84 4.96
N ALA A 37 9.03 11.10 3.82
CA ALA A 37 8.08 12.19 3.66
C ALA A 37 6.71 11.91 4.29
N LEU A 38 6.38 10.67 4.67
CA LEU A 38 5.07 10.30 5.22
C LEU A 38 4.69 11.11 6.49
N PRO A 39 5.59 11.33 7.47
CA PRO A 39 5.28 12.19 8.62
C PRO A 39 4.98 13.64 8.23
N LEU A 40 5.66 14.15 7.20
CA LEU A 40 5.44 15.51 6.70
C LEU A 40 4.14 15.63 5.90
N LEU A 41 3.73 14.56 5.21
CA LEU A 41 2.50 14.54 4.43
C LEU A 41 1.29 14.84 5.32
N GLY A 42 1.17 14.17 6.47
CA GLY A 42 0.08 14.40 7.42
C GLY A 42 0.00 15.86 7.88
N PHE A 43 1.15 16.42 8.28
CA PHE A 43 1.25 17.83 8.65
C PHE A 43 0.82 18.76 7.52
N TYR A 44 1.35 18.56 6.31
CA TYR A 44 1.03 19.44 5.18
C TYR A 44 -0.42 19.30 4.70
N THR A 45 -1.02 18.10 4.77
CA THR A 45 -2.43 17.90 4.46
C THR A 45 -3.32 18.70 5.42
N VAL A 46 -3.04 18.64 6.74
CA VAL A 46 -3.76 19.46 7.74
C VAL A 46 -3.54 20.94 7.48
N TYR A 47 -2.29 21.36 7.26
CA TYR A 47 -1.96 22.75 6.97
C TYR A 47 -2.72 23.28 5.74
N ARG A 48 -2.75 22.52 4.63
CA ARG A 48 -3.45 22.92 3.41
C ARG A 48 -4.97 22.96 3.61
N ALA A 49 -5.55 22.01 4.33
CA ALA A 49 -6.97 22.05 4.69
C ALA A 49 -7.30 23.30 5.53
N MET A 50 -6.45 23.65 6.50
CA MET A 50 -6.62 24.87 7.31
C MET A 50 -6.45 26.16 6.49
N VAL A 51 -5.56 26.19 5.51
CA VAL A 51 -5.44 27.32 4.56
C VAL A 51 -6.73 27.48 3.76
N ARG A 52 -7.30 26.38 3.22
CA ARG A 52 -8.60 26.41 2.52
C ARG A 52 -9.72 26.88 3.44
N ALA A 53 -9.78 26.37 4.67
CA ALA A 53 -10.75 26.79 5.68
C ALA A 53 -10.66 28.30 6.00
N LYS A 54 -9.44 28.85 6.10
CA LYS A 54 -9.25 30.29 6.30
C LYS A 54 -9.77 31.11 5.11
N VAL A 55 -9.48 30.67 3.88
CA VAL A 55 -9.93 31.36 2.66
C VAL A 55 -11.46 31.36 2.57
N THR A 56 -12.10 30.22 2.83
CA THR A 56 -13.57 30.11 2.81
C THR A 56 -14.22 30.91 3.94
N ALA A 57 -13.60 31.02 5.11
CA ALA A 57 -14.07 31.90 6.18
C ALA A 57 -14.03 33.38 5.79
N ILE A 58 -12.96 33.84 5.13
CA ILE A 58 -12.86 35.22 4.62
C ILE A 58 -13.93 35.48 3.56
N ARG A 59 -14.13 34.55 2.61
CA ARG A 59 -15.20 34.64 1.60
C ARG A 59 -16.58 34.71 2.25
N TYR A 60 -16.83 33.86 3.26
CA TYR A 60 -18.10 33.88 3.98
C TYR A 60 -18.35 35.23 4.66
N ALA A 61 -17.33 35.80 5.32
CA ALA A 61 -17.45 37.09 5.99
C ALA A 61 -17.82 38.24 5.05
N GLN A 62 -17.42 38.16 3.78
CA GLN A 62 -17.81 39.14 2.74
C GLN A 62 -19.27 39.02 2.30
N THR A 63 -19.95 37.91 2.59
CA THR A 63 -21.37 37.68 2.27
C THR A 63 -22.33 38.03 3.41
N ILE A 64 -21.79 38.35 4.60
CA ILE A 64 -22.59 38.70 5.78
C ILE A 64 -23.21 40.09 5.56
N GLY A 65 -24.48 40.10 5.16
CA GLY A 65 -25.27 41.31 4.91
C GLY A 65 -26.27 41.09 3.79
N ASP A 66 -25.78 40.79 2.58
CA ASP A 66 -26.61 40.71 1.37
C ASP A 66 -27.46 39.43 1.30
N ASN A 67 -26.87 38.28 1.63
CA ASN A 67 -27.54 36.99 1.84
C ASN A 67 -26.44 35.99 2.27
N PRO A 68 -26.39 35.53 3.54
CA PRO A 68 -25.31 34.68 4.01
C PRO A 68 -25.26 33.38 3.20
N ASP A 69 -24.18 33.18 2.45
CA ASP A 69 -24.04 32.03 1.56
C ASP A 69 -23.78 30.77 2.40
N ARG A 70 -24.83 29.97 2.57
CA ARG A 70 -24.78 28.71 3.32
C ARG A 70 -23.84 27.69 2.66
N ALA A 71 -23.65 27.75 1.35
CA ALA A 71 -22.74 26.84 0.65
C ALA A 71 -21.29 27.12 1.02
N VAL A 72 -20.89 28.40 1.10
CA VAL A 72 -19.53 28.79 1.53
C VAL A 72 -19.29 28.43 3.00
N LEU A 73 -20.31 28.56 3.86
CA LEU A 73 -20.20 28.13 5.26
C LEU A 73 -20.01 26.61 5.37
N GLU A 74 -20.73 25.82 4.56
CA GLU A 74 -20.57 24.37 4.57
C GLU A 74 -19.22 23.93 3.98
N GLU A 75 -18.77 24.59 2.91
CA GLU A 75 -17.43 24.42 2.34
C GLU A 75 -16.36 24.67 3.42
N HIS A 76 -16.46 25.77 4.17
CA HIS A 76 -15.57 26.04 5.31
C HIS A 76 -15.55 24.91 6.34
N ARG A 77 -16.74 24.48 6.80
CA ARG A 77 -16.86 23.41 7.79
C ARG A 77 -16.28 22.09 7.28
N SER A 78 -16.44 21.79 6.00
CA SER A 78 -15.90 20.57 5.39
C SER A 78 -14.37 20.51 5.45
N TYR A 79 -13.67 21.64 5.21
CA TYR A 79 -12.22 21.69 5.37
C TYR A 79 -11.76 21.57 6.82
N ILE A 80 -12.51 22.13 7.78
CA ILE A 80 -12.24 21.94 9.21
C ILE A 80 -12.41 20.47 9.59
N ARG A 81 -13.50 19.81 9.17
CA ARG A 81 -13.71 18.37 9.42
C ARG A 81 -12.59 17.52 8.82
N LEU A 82 -12.14 17.82 7.60
CA LEU A 82 -11.02 17.12 6.98
C LEU A 82 -9.72 17.29 7.78
N ALA A 83 -9.41 18.52 8.22
CA ALA A 83 -8.25 18.80 9.05
C ALA A 83 -8.31 18.02 10.37
N GLU A 84 -9.47 18.04 11.06
CA GLU A 84 -9.69 17.26 12.27
C GLU A 84 -9.51 15.76 12.02
N GLU A 85 -10.10 15.22 10.96
CA GLU A 85 -9.97 13.81 10.61
C GLU A 85 -8.52 13.38 10.42
N CYS A 86 -7.72 14.20 9.72
CA CYS A 86 -6.30 13.95 9.49
C CYS A 86 -5.44 14.02 10.77
N THR A 87 -5.94 14.62 11.86
CA THR A 87 -5.24 14.64 13.16
C THR A 87 -5.60 13.49 14.08
N ARG A 88 -6.64 12.70 13.74
CA ARG A 88 -7.07 11.58 14.58
C ARG A 88 -6.05 10.46 14.51
N ARG A 89 -5.52 10.07 15.67
CA ARG A 89 -4.70 8.85 15.78
C ARG A 89 -5.57 7.63 15.53
N ARG A 90 -5.12 6.75 14.64
CA ARG A 90 -5.74 5.45 14.34
C ARG A 90 -4.75 4.36 14.69
N ILE A 91 -5.25 3.23 15.21
CA ILE A 91 -4.44 2.00 15.28
C ILE A 91 -4.37 1.49 13.84
N PRO A 92 -3.19 1.45 13.20
CA PRO A 92 -3.09 0.99 11.82
C PRO A 92 -3.30 -0.52 11.72
N LEU A 93 -3.43 -1.06 10.51
CA LEU A 93 -3.39 -2.49 10.25
C LEU A 93 -2.15 -2.82 9.43
N LEU A 94 -1.39 -3.85 9.84
CA LEU A 94 -0.32 -4.40 9.02
C LEU A 94 -0.79 -5.66 8.29
N MET A 95 -0.72 -5.63 6.97
CA MET A 95 -1.02 -6.74 6.09
C MET A 95 0.23 -7.15 5.33
N ILE A 96 0.38 -8.45 5.11
CA ILE A 96 1.34 -8.97 4.15
C ILE A 96 0.60 -9.80 3.11
N THR A 97 1.03 -9.74 1.85
CA THR A 97 0.57 -10.72 0.87
C THR A 97 1.29 -12.05 1.08
N CYS A 98 0.74 -13.15 0.59
CA CYS A 98 1.42 -14.45 0.59
C CYS A 98 0.98 -15.25 -0.63
N GLY A 99 1.93 -15.83 -1.36
CA GLY A 99 1.66 -16.63 -2.56
C GLY A 99 2.69 -16.43 -3.66
N VAL A 100 2.73 -17.38 -4.59
CA VAL A 100 3.73 -17.44 -5.66
C VAL A 100 3.50 -16.41 -6.77
N SER A 101 4.47 -16.23 -7.65
CA SER A 101 4.34 -15.32 -8.80
C SER A 101 3.16 -15.70 -9.69
N GLY A 102 2.47 -14.72 -10.26
CA GLY A 102 1.25 -14.96 -11.06
C GLY A 102 -0.03 -15.13 -10.24
N SER A 103 0.04 -15.26 -8.91
CA SER A 103 -1.16 -15.48 -8.07
C SER A 103 -2.02 -14.24 -7.82
N GLY A 104 -1.84 -13.15 -8.56
CA GLY A 104 -2.69 -11.96 -8.45
C GLY A 104 -2.46 -11.03 -7.26
N LYS A 105 -1.51 -11.34 -6.35
CA LYS A 105 -1.21 -10.52 -5.15
C LYS A 105 -1.11 -9.03 -5.40
N THR A 106 -0.31 -8.62 -6.39
CA THR A 106 -0.02 -7.21 -6.66
C THR A 106 -1.22 -6.48 -7.24
N THR A 107 -1.97 -7.13 -8.13
CA THR A 107 -3.23 -6.59 -8.67
C THR A 107 -4.23 -6.37 -7.54
N LEU A 108 -4.44 -7.40 -6.73
CA LEU A 108 -5.37 -7.33 -5.61
C LEU A 108 -4.95 -6.29 -4.57
N SER A 109 -3.66 -6.22 -4.23
CA SER A 109 -3.14 -5.25 -3.27
C SER A 109 -3.29 -3.81 -3.75
N ALA A 110 -3.11 -3.56 -5.05
CA ALA A 110 -3.32 -2.23 -5.61
C ALA A 110 -4.78 -1.79 -5.46
N GLU A 111 -5.73 -2.68 -5.73
CA GLU A 111 -7.16 -2.40 -5.59
C GLU A 111 -7.57 -2.25 -4.11
N ILE A 112 -7.17 -3.19 -3.25
CA ILE A 112 -7.43 -3.12 -1.80
C ILE A 112 -6.83 -1.83 -1.22
N SER A 113 -5.62 -1.44 -1.62
CA SER A 113 -4.96 -0.27 -1.03
C SER A 113 -5.71 1.03 -1.25
N SER A 114 -6.40 1.15 -2.39
CA SER A 114 -7.23 2.31 -2.69
C SER A 114 -8.50 2.31 -1.83
N GLN A 115 -9.12 1.15 -1.62
CA GLN A 115 -10.35 1.05 -0.82
C GLN A 115 -10.11 1.13 0.69
N LEU A 116 -9.00 0.58 1.16
CA LEU A 116 -8.60 0.59 2.57
C LEU A 116 -7.84 1.84 2.99
N GLU A 117 -7.58 2.75 2.06
CA GLU A 117 -6.82 3.96 2.34
C GLU A 117 -5.47 3.63 2.98
N CYS A 118 -4.69 2.77 2.31
CA CYS A 118 -3.47 2.21 2.88
C CYS A 118 -2.25 2.34 1.97
N LEU A 119 -1.07 2.31 2.59
CA LEU A 119 0.19 2.24 1.89
C LEU A 119 0.38 0.85 1.29
N HIS A 120 0.71 0.77 0.00
CA HIS A 120 1.11 -0.47 -0.67
C HIS A 120 2.61 -0.42 -0.90
N ILE A 121 3.36 -1.33 -0.28
CA ILE A 121 4.82 -1.42 -0.42
C ILE A 121 5.13 -2.66 -1.25
N ARG A 122 5.88 -2.50 -2.35
CA ARG A 122 6.17 -3.61 -3.26
C ARG A 122 7.63 -4.04 -3.18
N SER A 123 7.84 -5.34 -2.94
CA SER A 123 9.20 -5.91 -2.80
C SER A 123 10.02 -5.87 -4.08
N ASP A 124 9.40 -5.94 -5.26
CA ASP A 124 10.09 -5.88 -6.56
C ASP A 124 10.62 -4.47 -6.85
N ILE A 125 9.83 -3.43 -6.56
CA ILE A 125 10.24 -2.03 -6.69
C ILE A 125 11.40 -1.71 -5.74
N GLU A 126 11.27 -2.06 -4.46
CA GLU A 126 12.32 -1.74 -3.48
C GLU A 126 13.60 -2.54 -3.72
N ARG A 127 13.49 -3.78 -4.22
CA ARG A 127 14.64 -4.58 -4.63
C ARG A 127 15.44 -3.92 -5.75
N LYS A 128 14.77 -3.40 -6.78
CA LYS A 128 15.41 -2.65 -7.87
C LYS A 128 16.01 -1.35 -7.37
N ARG A 129 15.27 -0.60 -6.54
CA ARG A 129 15.76 0.66 -5.94
C ARG A 129 17.05 0.46 -5.14
N ILE A 130 17.12 -0.59 -4.32
CA ILE A 130 18.32 -0.93 -3.53
C ILE A 130 19.52 -1.20 -4.45
N ALA A 131 19.29 -1.79 -5.62
CA ALA A 131 20.33 -2.06 -6.61
C ALA A 131 20.66 -0.86 -7.52
N GLY A 132 20.06 0.32 -7.27
CA GLY A 132 20.29 1.53 -8.07
C GLY A 132 19.58 1.52 -9.43
N MET A 133 18.62 0.62 -9.63
CA MET A 133 17.84 0.52 -10.86
C MET A 133 16.55 1.33 -10.78
N ALA A 134 16.04 1.81 -11.91
CA ALA A 134 14.72 2.44 -11.95
C ALA A 134 13.60 1.41 -11.68
N PRO A 135 12.44 1.81 -11.11
CA PRO A 135 11.39 0.88 -10.69
C PRO A 135 10.90 -0.10 -11.78
N LEU A 136 10.81 0.39 -13.03
CA LEU A 136 10.35 -0.38 -14.19
C LEU A 136 11.50 -0.86 -15.09
N GLU A 137 12.76 -0.59 -14.72
CA GLU A 137 13.92 -1.05 -15.46
C GLU A 137 14.00 -2.57 -15.44
N ARG A 138 14.33 -3.18 -16.59
CA ARG A 138 14.46 -4.62 -16.70
C ARG A 138 15.84 -5.07 -16.25
N SER A 139 15.91 -6.08 -15.40
CA SER A 139 17.16 -6.65 -14.95
C SER A 139 17.67 -7.71 -15.94
N SER A 140 18.96 -7.68 -16.24
CA SER A 140 19.63 -8.74 -17.00
C SER A 140 19.63 -10.06 -16.21
N ALA A 141 20.02 -11.17 -16.85
CA ALA A 141 20.13 -12.45 -16.17
C ALA A 141 21.16 -12.41 -15.00
N GLU A 142 22.24 -11.65 -15.17
CA GLU A 142 23.28 -11.43 -14.17
C GLU A 142 22.74 -10.58 -13.01
N ASP A 143 22.00 -9.51 -13.32
CA ASP A 143 21.34 -8.69 -12.31
C ASP A 143 20.36 -9.52 -11.48
N LYS A 144 19.54 -10.38 -12.12
CA LYS A 144 18.59 -11.25 -11.40
C LYS A 144 19.30 -12.17 -10.40
N ALA A 145 20.44 -12.75 -10.76
CA ALA A 145 21.20 -13.60 -9.86
C ALA A 145 21.67 -12.83 -8.60
N SER A 146 22.08 -11.57 -8.78
CA SER A 146 22.48 -10.67 -7.69
C SER A 146 21.27 -10.20 -6.86
N LEU A 147 20.23 -9.69 -7.51
CA LEU A 147 19.01 -9.14 -6.91
C LEU A 147 18.25 -10.14 -6.06
N TYR A 148 18.22 -11.41 -6.49
CA TYR A 148 17.47 -12.47 -5.81
C TYR A 148 18.36 -13.43 -5.01
N SER A 149 19.64 -13.08 -4.80
CA SER A 149 20.49 -13.77 -3.85
C SER A 149 19.87 -13.74 -2.44
N GLN A 150 20.31 -14.67 -1.58
CA GLN A 150 19.81 -14.74 -0.21
C GLN A 150 20.11 -13.45 0.58
N SER A 151 21.34 -12.95 0.46
CA SER A 151 21.75 -11.68 1.09
C SER A 151 20.94 -10.50 0.57
N SER A 152 20.76 -10.36 -0.74
CA SER A 152 19.95 -9.28 -1.31
C SER A 152 18.49 -9.36 -0.86
N SER A 153 17.95 -10.58 -0.77
CA SER A 153 16.60 -10.79 -0.24
C SER A 153 16.48 -10.39 1.23
N GLU A 154 17.47 -10.67 2.07
CA GLU A 154 17.48 -10.21 3.46
C GLU A 154 17.49 -8.68 3.56
N VAL A 155 18.32 -8.01 2.77
CA VAL A 155 18.37 -6.54 2.70
C VAL A 155 17.01 -5.97 2.25
N THR A 156 16.41 -6.53 1.19
CA THR A 156 15.08 -6.09 0.73
C THR A 156 14.03 -6.23 1.82
N TYR A 157 13.92 -7.41 2.46
CA TYR A 157 12.91 -7.61 3.50
C TYR A 157 13.11 -6.72 4.72
N ARG A 158 14.37 -6.40 5.07
CA ARG A 158 14.66 -5.42 6.13
C ARG A 158 14.21 -4.02 5.74
N LYS A 159 14.50 -3.58 4.51
CA LYS A 159 14.02 -2.29 4.01
C LYS A 159 12.49 -2.20 4.00
N LEU A 160 11.78 -3.25 3.58
CA LEU A 160 10.32 -3.32 3.63
C LEU A 160 9.79 -3.20 5.08
N LEU A 161 10.47 -3.82 6.04
CA LEU A 161 10.15 -3.72 7.46
C LEU A 161 10.33 -2.28 7.97
N ASP A 162 11.43 -1.63 7.60
CA ASP A 162 11.72 -0.24 7.98
C ASP A 162 10.65 0.72 7.43
N ILE A 163 10.29 0.58 6.15
CA ILE A 163 9.25 1.38 5.50
C ILE A 163 7.89 1.18 6.18
N ALA A 164 7.50 -0.09 6.41
CA ALA A 164 6.27 -0.40 7.13
C ALA A 164 6.28 0.24 8.52
N GLY A 165 7.41 0.19 9.23
CA GLY A 165 7.57 0.82 10.53
C GLY A 165 7.37 2.35 10.52
N ILE A 166 7.84 3.05 9.49
CA ILE A 166 7.61 4.49 9.33
C ILE A 166 6.11 4.76 9.17
N ALA A 167 5.43 4.07 8.25
CA ALA A 167 4.02 4.29 7.98
C ALA A 167 3.13 3.94 9.19
N LEU A 168 3.41 2.83 9.88
CA LEU A 168 2.63 2.40 11.04
C LEU A 168 2.75 3.42 12.21
N LYS A 169 3.90 4.06 12.40
CA LYS A 169 4.05 5.13 13.41
C LYS A 169 3.15 6.34 13.13
N GLU A 170 2.90 6.63 11.86
CA GLU A 170 1.98 7.68 11.41
C GLU A 170 0.51 7.22 11.42
N GLY A 171 0.21 6.01 11.92
CA GLY A 171 -1.15 5.46 11.95
C GLY A 171 -1.69 5.06 10.58
N ILE A 172 -0.81 4.91 9.58
CA ILE A 172 -1.17 4.52 8.21
C ILE A 172 -1.22 2.99 8.12
N PRO A 173 -2.35 2.38 7.70
CA PRO A 173 -2.39 0.95 7.39
C PRO A 173 -1.45 0.61 6.24
N VAL A 174 -0.89 -0.60 6.24
CA VAL A 174 0.16 -1.01 5.29
C VAL A 174 -0.14 -2.39 4.72
N ILE A 175 -0.01 -2.55 3.40
CA ILE A 175 0.12 -3.84 2.71
C ILE A 175 1.55 -3.96 2.22
N VAL A 176 2.27 -4.97 2.71
CA VAL A 176 3.59 -5.34 2.18
C VAL A 176 3.41 -6.46 1.17
N ASP A 177 3.68 -6.15 -0.10
CA ASP A 177 3.49 -7.05 -1.22
C ASP A 177 4.79 -7.76 -1.62
N ALA A 178 4.88 -9.01 -1.18
CA ALA A 178 5.96 -9.93 -1.52
C ALA A 178 5.42 -11.37 -1.57
N THR A 179 6.28 -12.34 -1.89
CA THR A 179 5.82 -13.73 -1.94
C THR A 179 5.57 -14.35 -0.56
N PHE A 180 6.34 -13.95 0.46
CA PHE A 180 6.19 -14.38 1.86
C PHE A 180 6.01 -15.90 2.04
N LEU A 181 6.75 -16.70 1.26
CA LEU A 181 6.66 -18.17 1.26
C LEU A 181 7.29 -18.78 2.51
N GLN A 182 8.33 -18.13 3.05
CA GLN A 182 9.06 -18.58 4.24
C GLN A 182 8.45 -18.01 5.53
N LYS A 183 8.27 -18.88 6.53
CA LYS A 183 7.71 -18.52 7.85
C LYS A 183 8.54 -17.45 8.56
N GLU A 184 9.85 -17.47 8.42
CA GLU A 184 10.78 -16.53 9.05
C GLU A 184 10.50 -15.11 8.58
N LYS A 185 10.26 -14.94 7.27
CA LYS A 185 9.92 -13.63 6.68
C LYS A 185 8.57 -13.13 7.16
N ARG A 186 7.56 -14.00 7.29
CA ARG A 186 6.25 -13.63 7.84
C ARG A 186 6.35 -13.22 9.31
N SER A 187 7.15 -13.96 10.09
CA SER A 187 7.38 -13.72 11.51
C SER A 187 8.00 -12.34 11.77
N MET A 188 8.88 -11.85 10.89
CA MET A 188 9.44 -10.49 10.99
C MET A 188 8.36 -9.41 11.05
N PHE A 189 7.36 -9.48 10.16
CA PHE A 189 6.28 -8.48 10.09
C PHE A 189 5.25 -8.68 11.20
N ARG A 190 4.98 -9.92 11.59
CA ARG A 190 4.17 -10.20 12.78
C ARG A 190 4.77 -9.58 14.04
N ASN A 191 6.09 -9.68 14.21
CA ASN A 191 6.80 -9.07 15.34
C ASN A 191 6.73 -7.53 15.28
N LEU A 192 6.85 -6.93 14.08
CA LEU A 192 6.67 -5.49 13.92
C LEU A 192 5.25 -5.06 14.32
N ALA A 193 4.21 -5.79 13.89
CA ALA A 193 2.85 -5.49 14.29
C ALA A 193 2.66 -5.57 15.83
N ALA A 194 3.23 -6.58 16.48
CA ALA A 194 3.22 -6.70 17.93
C ALA A 194 3.93 -5.52 18.62
N GLN A 195 5.09 -5.08 18.11
CA GLN A 195 5.82 -3.91 18.61
C GLN A 195 5.03 -2.61 18.45
N MET A 196 4.32 -2.45 17.34
CA MET A 196 3.45 -1.31 17.07
C MET A 196 2.07 -1.42 17.72
N GLN A 197 1.80 -2.53 18.42
CA GLN A 197 0.51 -2.84 19.05
C GLN A 197 -0.67 -2.75 18.08
N CYS A 198 -0.45 -3.22 16.85
CA CYS A 198 -1.45 -3.20 15.80
C CYS A 198 -1.85 -4.62 15.33
N PRO A 199 -3.05 -4.78 14.76
CA PRO A 199 -3.46 -6.04 14.14
C PRO A 199 -2.55 -6.43 12.97
N PHE A 200 -2.41 -7.74 12.77
CA PHE A 200 -1.63 -8.34 11.69
C PHE A 200 -2.50 -9.32 10.90
N ARG A 201 -2.51 -9.20 9.56
CA ARG A 201 -3.22 -10.12 8.66
C ARG A 201 -2.34 -10.60 7.51
N ILE A 202 -2.62 -11.81 7.03
CA ILE A 202 -1.99 -12.39 5.83
C ILE A 202 -3.06 -12.46 4.74
N ILE A 203 -2.76 -11.91 3.56
CA ILE A 203 -3.61 -12.03 2.37
C ILE A 203 -3.01 -13.11 1.48
N ARG A 204 -3.51 -14.34 1.60
CA ARG A 204 -3.00 -15.51 0.87
C ARG A 204 -3.72 -15.64 -0.47
N CYS A 205 -2.99 -15.37 -1.54
CA CYS A 205 -3.53 -15.45 -2.90
C CYS A 205 -3.04 -16.74 -3.58
N HIS A 206 -3.97 -17.55 -4.08
CA HIS A 206 -3.68 -18.78 -4.79
C HIS A 206 -4.49 -18.88 -6.09
N ALA A 207 -4.04 -19.75 -7.00
CA ALA A 207 -4.70 -20.11 -8.26
C ALA A 207 -4.13 -21.46 -8.73
N HIS A 208 -4.77 -22.08 -9.72
CA HIS A 208 -4.27 -23.34 -10.29
C HIS A 208 -2.93 -23.14 -11.01
N GLU A 209 -2.01 -24.13 -10.95
CA GLU A 209 -0.65 -24.00 -11.51
C GLU A 209 -0.63 -23.60 -12.99
N ILE A 210 -1.56 -24.15 -13.77
CA ILE A 210 -1.74 -23.82 -15.20
C ILE A 210 -2.01 -22.32 -15.37
N GLU A 211 -2.94 -21.75 -14.60
CA GLU A 211 -3.26 -20.32 -14.67
C GLU A 211 -2.09 -19.44 -14.21
N LEU A 212 -1.35 -19.88 -13.18
CA LEU A 212 -0.16 -19.16 -12.71
C LEU A 212 0.89 -19.07 -13.81
N ALA A 213 1.15 -20.17 -14.52
CA ALA A 213 2.10 -20.24 -15.62
C ALA A 213 1.70 -19.31 -16.78
N GLU A 214 0.43 -19.38 -17.22
CA GLU A 214 -0.11 -18.53 -18.28
C GLU A 214 0.01 -17.03 -17.94
N ARG A 215 -0.32 -16.66 -16.69
CA ARG A 215 -0.22 -15.27 -16.23
C ARG A 215 1.23 -14.76 -16.19
N VAL A 216 2.16 -15.62 -15.80
CA VAL A 216 3.60 -15.29 -15.79
C VAL A 216 4.10 -15.08 -17.22
N GLU A 217 3.72 -15.93 -18.16
CA GLU A 217 4.06 -15.79 -19.59
C GLU A 217 3.56 -14.47 -20.17
N LYS A 218 2.25 -14.22 -20.03
CA LYS A 218 1.61 -13.01 -20.55
C LYS A 218 2.26 -11.74 -20.01
N ARG A 219 2.64 -11.72 -18.73
CA ARG A 219 3.32 -10.57 -18.11
C ARG A 219 4.72 -10.31 -18.70
N ILE A 220 5.44 -11.36 -19.07
CA ILE A 220 6.75 -11.22 -19.72
C ILE A 220 6.58 -10.61 -21.10
N GLU A 221 5.56 -11.04 -21.86
CA GLU A 221 5.24 -10.50 -23.18
C GLU A 221 4.82 -9.02 -23.13
N GLU A 222 3.98 -8.66 -22.17
CA GLU A 222 3.41 -7.31 -22.07
C GLU A 222 4.44 -6.25 -21.61
N LYS A 223 5.57 -6.64 -21.02
CA LYS A 223 6.66 -5.76 -20.55
C LYS A 223 6.26 -4.60 -19.60
N ARG A 224 5.09 -4.66 -18.95
CA ARG A 224 4.51 -3.54 -18.17
C ARG A 224 4.66 -3.62 -16.64
N ASP A 225 5.27 -4.67 -16.09
CA ASP A 225 5.34 -4.88 -14.63
C ASP A 225 6.78 -4.97 -14.14
N ALA A 226 7.03 -4.49 -12.91
CA ALA A 226 8.31 -4.57 -12.22
C ALA A 226 8.66 -6.00 -11.80
N SER A 227 7.68 -6.89 -11.64
CA SER A 227 7.86 -8.30 -11.31
C SER A 227 8.45 -9.07 -12.49
N GLU A 228 9.63 -9.69 -12.29
CA GLU A 228 10.38 -10.37 -13.37
C GLU A 228 10.49 -11.89 -13.24
N ALA A 229 9.61 -12.50 -12.44
CA ALA A 229 9.54 -13.95 -12.30
C ALA A 229 9.21 -14.61 -13.65
N ASP A 230 9.93 -15.69 -13.97
CA ASP A 230 9.66 -16.57 -15.10
C ASP A 230 9.11 -17.92 -14.61
N LYS A 231 8.88 -18.86 -15.55
CA LYS A 231 8.40 -20.22 -15.22
C LYS A 231 9.33 -20.96 -14.27
N ALA A 232 10.65 -20.78 -14.39
CA ALA A 232 11.61 -21.45 -13.51
C ALA A 232 11.56 -20.88 -12.10
N VAL A 233 11.41 -19.56 -11.96
CA VAL A 233 11.18 -18.89 -10.68
C VAL A 233 9.85 -19.35 -10.06
N LEU A 234 8.77 -19.42 -10.85
CA LEU A 234 7.47 -19.93 -10.38
C LEU A 234 7.59 -21.35 -9.83
N ARG A 235 8.22 -22.26 -10.57
CA ARG A 235 8.42 -23.65 -10.12
C ARG A 235 9.19 -23.73 -8.80
N LYS A 236 10.31 -23.00 -8.69
CA LYS A 236 11.08 -22.91 -7.43
C LYS A 236 10.25 -22.35 -6.27
N GLN A 237 9.37 -21.39 -6.56
CA GLN A 237 8.48 -20.82 -5.54
C GLN A 237 7.43 -21.83 -5.07
N LEU A 238 6.84 -22.60 -5.98
CA LEU A 238 5.91 -23.68 -5.63
C LEU A 238 6.59 -24.76 -4.77
N GLU A 239 7.83 -25.13 -5.11
CA GLU A 239 8.61 -26.11 -4.35
C GLU A 239 9.04 -25.62 -2.96
N SER A 240 9.22 -24.30 -2.79
CA SER A 240 9.69 -23.68 -1.54
C SER A 240 8.56 -23.13 -0.66
N ASP A 241 7.31 -23.22 -1.10
CA ASP A 241 6.15 -22.81 -0.32
C ASP A 241 5.92 -23.77 0.84
N SER A 242 6.36 -23.37 2.04
CA SER A 242 6.20 -24.17 3.25
C SER A 242 4.76 -24.17 3.80
N GLY A 243 3.83 -23.48 3.12
CA GLY A 243 2.48 -23.25 3.60
C GLY A 243 2.41 -22.37 4.85
N LEU A 244 1.20 -22.27 5.39
CA LEU A 244 0.87 -21.53 6.61
C LEU A 244 0.69 -22.50 7.79
N SER A 245 1.26 -22.14 8.94
CA SER A 245 1.01 -22.84 10.21
C SER A 245 -0.43 -22.62 10.68
N GLU A 246 -0.94 -23.49 11.58
CA GLU A 246 -2.31 -23.37 12.11
C GLU A 246 -2.59 -22.01 12.74
N GLU A 247 -1.61 -21.44 13.42
CA GLU A 247 -1.71 -20.09 13.99
C GLU A 247 -1.78 -19.02 12.88
N GLU A 248 -0.98 -19.14 11.83
CA GLU A 248 -1.04 -18.20 10.70
C GLU A 248 -2.38 -18.27 9.97
N LYS A 249 -3.01 -19.45 9.89
CA LYS A 249 -4.32 -19.61 9.27
C LYS A 249 -5.40 -18.78 9.98
N THR A 250 -5.34 -18.60 11.31
CA THR A 250 -6.34 -17.80 12.05
C THR A 250 -6.25 -16.30 11.74
N MET A 251 -5.14 -15.84 11.19
CA MET A 251 -4.90 -14.45 10.78
C MET A 251 -4.84 -14.29 9.26
N THR A 252 -5.26 -15.30 8.49
CA THR A 252 -5.20 -15.29 7.03
C THR A 252 -6.57 -15.02 6.42
N THR A 253 -6.62 -14.22 5.37
CA THR A 253 -7.71 -14.16 4.38
C THR A 253 -7.24 -14.94 3.16
N GLU A 254 -7.86 -16.09 2.88
CA GLU A 254 -7.57 -16.93 1.71
C GLU A 254 -8.36 -16.45 0.49
N ILE A 255 -7.69 -16.28 -0.64
CA ILE A 255 -8.26 -15.71 -1.86
C ILE A 255 -7.88 -16.56 -3.07
N ASP A 256 -8.89 -17.22 -3.63
CA ASP A 256 -8.80 -17.92 -4.90
C ASP A 256 -8.90 -16.91 -6.05
N THR A 257 -7.76 -16.54 -6.59
CA THR A 257 -7.65 -15.60 -7.72
C THR A 257 -7.89 -16.26 -9.06
N GLY A 258 -8.18 -17.57 -9.12
CA GLY A 258 -8.69 -18.23 -10.32
C GLY A 258 -10.16 -17.92 -10.60
N LYS A 259 -10.85 -17.31 -9.64
CA LYS A 259 -12.24 -16.86 -9.75
C LYS A 259 -12.33 -15.33 -9.65
N PRO A 260 -13.44 -14.72 -10.08
CA PRO A 260 -13.71 -13.32 -9.79
C PRO A 260 -13.64 -13.06 -8.29
N VAL A 261 -12.83 -12.08 -7.88
CA VAL A 261 -12.65 -11.68 -6.48
C VAL A 261 -13.49 -10.42 -6.23
N ASP A 262 -14.35 -10.47 -5.21
CA ASP A 262 -15.04 -9.30 -4.70
C ASP A 262 -14.09 -8.52 -3.78
N VAL A 263 -13.39 -7.55 -4.36
CA VAL A 263 -12.39 -6.75 -3.65
C VAL A 263 -13.01 -5.90 -2.55
N GLU A 264 -14.26 -5.44 -2.73
CA GLU A 264 -14.98 -4.66 -1.71
C GLU A 264 -15.35 -5.51 -0.50
N ALA A 265 -15.72 -6.77 -0.70
CA ALA A 265 -15.93 -7.71 0.40
C ALA A 265 -14.62 -7.96 1.17
N VAL A 266 -13.52 -8.20 0.45
CA VAL A 266 -12.20 -8.42 1.08
C VAL A 266 -11.74 -7.18 1.86
N ALA A 267 -11.86 -5.99 1.28
CA ALA A 267 -11.52 -4.74 1.95
C ALA A 267 -12.40 -4.53 3.19
N ARG A 268 -13.71 -4.79 3.12
CA ARG A 268 -14.60 -4.70 4.30
C ARG A 268 -14.19 -5.69 5.40
N GLU A 269 -13.86 -6.93 5.05
CA GLU A 269 -13.36 -7.92 6.01
C GLU A 269 -12.10 -7.39 6.70
N LEU A 270 -11.10 -6.95 5.93
CA LEU A 270 -9.84 -6.43 6.47
C LEU A 270 -10.04 -5.17 7.34
N LYS A 271 -10.97 -4.29 6.96
CA LYS A 271 -11.30 -3.07 7.71
C LYS A 271 -11.89 -3.37 9.09
N SER A 272 -12.60 -4.50 9.24
CA SER A 272 -13.20 -4.91 10.52
C SER A 272 -12.17 -5.16 11.63
N PHE A 273 -10.90 -5.36 11.29
CA PHE A 273 -9.82 -5.55 12.26
C PHE A 273 -9.26 -4.22 12.79
N ILE A 274 -9.66 -3.09 12.22
CA ILE A 274 -9.19 -1.73 12.57
C ILE A 274 -10.27 -0.96 13.36
N SER A 275 -11.47 -1.54 13.49
CA SER A 275 -12.68 -0.87 14.01
C SER A 275 -12.94 -1.17 15.48
#